data_AF-A0A6A0AFR3-F1
#
_entry.id   AF-A0A6A0AFR3-F1
#
_cell.length_a   1.000
_cell.length_b   1.000
_cell.length_c   1.000
_cell.angle_alpha   90.00
_cell.angle_beta   90.00
_cell.angle_gamma   90.00
#
_symmetry.space_group_name_H-M   'P 1'
#
loop_
_entity.id
_entity.type
_entity.pdbx_description
1 polymer ?
#
loop_
_entity_poly.entity_id
_entity_poly.type
_entity_poly.pdbx_seq_one_letter_code
_entity_poly.pdbx_strand_id
1 'polypeptide(L)'
;LKLQPVPIPPELATLWSSVEHLAGAQFNSLLMNHYRDGSDCVGWHADNEKLYGPNPTIASLSFGQPREFIMRCNAAPDFQLGFNLGQGDMLVMAG
;
A
#
# COMPACT_ATOMS: atom_id res chain seq x y z
N LEU A 1 13.40 -4.95 -14.12
CA LEU A 1 14.14 -3.71 -13.82
C LEU A 1 14.83 -3.86 -12.47
N LYS A 2 16.07 -3.39 -12.31
CA LYS A 2 16.64 -3.13 -10.97
C LYS A 2 16.51 -1.63 -10.72
N LEU A 3 15.60 -1.23 -9.84
CA LEU A 3 15.45 0.14 -9.42
C LEU A 3 16.40 0.39 -8.24
N GLN A 4 17.10 1.52 -8.25
CA GLN A 4 17.86 1.96 -7.08
C GLN A 4 16.93 2.76 -6.17
N PRO A 5 16.89 2.47 -4.87
CA PRO A 5 16.10 3.27 -3.94
C PRO A 5 16.67 4.69 -3.90
N VAL A 6 15.77 5.67 -3.98
CA VAL A 6 16.10 7.08 -3.75
C VAL A 6 15.74 7.44 -2.30
N PRO A 7 16.44 8.40 -1.67
CA PRO A 7 16.03 8.92 -0.37
C PRO A 7 14.58 9.40 -0.40
N ILE A 8 13.84 9.16 0.68
CA ILE A 8 12.48 9.68 0.81
C ILE A 8 12.56 11.21 0.75
N PRO A 9 11.79 11.85 -0.16
CA PRO A 9 11.78 13.30 -0.27
C PRO A 9 11.45 13.97 1.09
N PRO A 10 12.20 14.98 1.54
CA PRO A 10 11.95 15.67 2.82
C PRO A 10 10.53 16.24 2.94
N GLU A 11 9.90 16.57 1.81
CA GLU A 11 8.52 17.06 1.73
C GLU A 11 7.51 16.03 2.24
N LEU A 12 7.86 14.74 2.25
CA LEU A 12 7.02 13.67 2.78
C LEU A 12 7.25 13.39 4.27
N ALA A 13 8.17 14.09 4.95
CA ALA A 13 8.53 13.78 6.34
C ALA A 13 7.33 13.83 7.29
N THR A 14 6.48 14.86 7.17
CA THR A 14 5.27 14.97 8.01
C THR A 14 4.28 13.84 7.72
N LEU A 15 4.15 13.45 6.45
CA LEU A 15 3.26 12.36 6.05
C LEU A 15 3.77 11.02 6.58
N TRP A 16 5.07 10.77 6.42
CA TRP A 16 5.76 9.60 6.91
C TRP A 16 5.54 9.38 8.40
N SER A 17 5.82 10.41 9.22
CA SER A 17 5.59 10.33 10.67
C SER A 17 4.12 10.11 11.03
N SER A 18 3.19 10.70 10.27
CA SER A 18 1.75 10.51 10.51
C SER A 18 1.32 9.07 10.21
N VAL A 19 1.82 8.48 9.12
CA VAL A 19 1.56 7.10 8.75
C VAL A 19 2.15 6.13 9.79
N GLU A 20 3.39 6.35 10.23
CA GLU A 20 4.00 5.54 11.31
C GLU A 20 3.18 5.61 12.60
N HIS A 21 2.73 6.80 12.98
CA HIS A 21 1.92 7.00 14.17
C HIS A 21 0.57 6.28 14.08
N LEU A 22 -0.16 6.44 12.96
CA LEU A 22 -1.48 5.82 12.79
C LEU A 22 -1.41 4.31 12.62
N ALA A 23 -0.36 3.80 11.97
CA ALA A 23 -0.15 2.36 11.79
C ALA A 23 0.41 1.68 13.05
N GLY A 24 1.01 2.44 13.97
CA GLY A 24 1.72 1.89 15.12
C GLY A 24 2.96 1.07 14.73
N ALA A 25 3.56 1.36 13.58
CA ALA A 25 4.68 0.63 13.01
C ALA A 25 5.68 1.61 12.38
N GLN A 26 6.95 1.19 12.29
CA GLN A 26 7.98 1.94 11.57
C GLN A 26 8.14 1.37 10.16
N PHE A 27 8.45 2.24 9.20
CA PHE A 27 8.67 1.84 7.82
C PHE A 27 10.12 2.13 7.39
N ASN A 28 10.55 1.56 6.28
CA ASN A 28 11.89 1.77 5.72
C ASN A 28 11.90 1.99 4.21
N SER A 29 10.74 1.91 3.57
CA SER A 29 10.57 2.02 2.14
C SER A 29 9.21 2.62 1.82
N LEU A 30 9.14 3.27 0.65
CA LEU A 30 7.93 3.87 0.11
C LEU A 30 7.81 3.48 -1.36
N LEU A 31 6.64 2.99 -1.76
CA LEU A 31 6.26 2.82 -3.15
C LEU A 31 5.11 3.77 -3.47
N MET A 32 5.23 4.52 -4.56
CA MET A 32 4.18 5.41 -5.04
C MET A 32 3.58 4.86 -6.33
N ASN A 33 2.29 4.59 -6.30
CA ASN A 33 1.52 4.21 -7.48
C ASN A 33 0.70 5.39 -7.95
N HIS A 34 0.84 5.76 -9.23
CA HIS A 34 0.08 6.84 -9.85
C HIS A 34 -0.85 6.27 -10.93
N TYR A 35 -2.14 6.24 -10.62
CA TYR A 35 -3.20 5.79 -11.52
C TYR A 35 -3.84 7.01 -12.19
N ARG A 36 -3.56 7.19 -13.49
CA ARG A 36 -3.94 8.41 -14.23
C ARG A 36 -5.45 8.54 -14.37
N ASP A 37 -6.13 7.41 -14.59
CA ASP A 37 -7.57 7.30 -14.73
C ASP A 37 -8.06 5.89 -14.33
N GLY A 38 -9.32 5.57 -14.60
CA GLY A 38 -9.92 4.28 -14.26
C GLY A 38 -9.46 3.11 -15.13
N SER A 39 -8.62 3.34 -16.15
CA SER A 39 -8.04 2.29 -16.99
C SER A 39 -6.73 1.73 -16.44
N ASP A 40 -6.05 2.48 -15.56
CA ASP A 40 -4.87 1.99 -14.85
C ASP A 40 -5.28 1.08 -13.70
N CYS A 41 -4.66 -0.10 -13.62
CA CYS A 41 -4.90 -1.06 -12.55
C CYS A 41 -3.61 -1.78 -12.15
N VAL A 42 -3.65 -2.43 -10.98
CA VAL A 42 -2.65 -3.41 -10.59
C VAL A 42 -3.34 -4.77 -10.55
N GLY A 43 -2.73 -5.78 -11.19
CA GLY A 43 -3.26 -7.14 -11.19
C GLY A 43 -3.15 -7.80 -9.82
N TRP A 44 -3.74 -8.99 -9.69
CA TRP A 44 -3.61 -9.80 -8.48
C TRP A 44 -2.14 -10.05 -8.12
N HIS A 45 -1.74 -9.64 -6.92
CA HIS A 45 -0.43 -9.88 -6.35
C HIS A 45 -0.52 -9.96 -4.82
N ALA A 46 0.58 -10.33 -4.20
CA ALA A 46 0.78 -10.22 -2.76
C ALA A 46 2.18 -9.66 -2.53
N ASP A 47 2.31 -8.76 -1.57
CA ASP A 47 3.58 -8.15 -1.17
C ASP A 47 4.35 -9.13 -0.26
N ASN A 48 4.83 -10.23 -0.84
CA ASN A 48 5.48 -11.34 -0.14
C ASN A 48 6.96 -11.52 -0.52
N GLU A 49 7.58 -10.44 -1.01
CA GLU A 49 8.99 -10.42 -1.33
C GLU A 49 9.83 -10.71 -0.09
N LYS A 50 10.82 -11.59 -0.24
CA LYS A 50 11.73 -11.99 0.84
C LYS A 50 12.38 -10.81 1.58
N LEU A 51 12.51 -9.66 0.92
CA LEU A 51 13.12 -8.46 1.49
C LEU A 51 12.31 -7.86 2.64
N TYR A 52 10.98 -8.07 2.65
CA TYR A 52 10.09 -7.52 3.67
C TYR A 52 10.07 -8.34 4.97
N GLY A 53 10.69 -9.52 4.97
CA GLY A 53 10.69 -10.41 6.12
C GLY A 53 9.35 -11.10 6.35
N PRO A 54 9.21 -11.86 7.46
CA PRO A 54 7.95 -12.51 7.81
C PRO A 54 6.92 -11.50 8.32
N ASN A 55 5.67 -11.67 7.90
CA ASN A 55 4.49 -10.91 8.36
C ASN A 55 4.70 -9.38 8.32
N PRO A 56 5.04 -8.80 7.15
CA PRO A 56 5.30 -7.38 7.04
C PRO A 56 4.04 -6.57 7.35
N THR A 57 4.23 -5.40 7.95
CA THR A 57 3.15 -4.40 8.06
C THR A 57 3.24 -3.46 6.88
N ILE A 58 2.12 -3.29 6.17
CA ILE A 58 1.99 -2.43 5.00
C ILE A 58 0.91 -1.40 5.28
N ALA A 59 1.28 -0.12 5.20
CA ALA A 59 0.33 0.98 5.23
C ALA A 59 0.16 1.56 3.83
N SER A 60 -1.07 1.48 3.30
CA SER A 60 -1.45 2.06 2.01
C SER A 60 -2.28 3.31 2.26
N LEU A 61 -1.80 4.46 1.76
CA LEU A 61 -2.49 5.74 1.86
C LEU A 61 -2.91 6.22 0.48
N SER A 62 -4.19 6.57 0.33
CA SER A 62 -4.77 6.95 -0.96
C SER A 62 -5.07 8.45 -1.07
N PHE A 63 -4.88 9.01 -2.25
CA PHE A 63 -5.18 10.41 -2.57
C PHE A 63 -5.92 10.51 -3.91
N GLY A 64 -6.82 11.50 -4.01
CA GLY A 64 -7.55 11.78 -5.24
C GLY A 64 -8.84 10.96 -5.38
N GLN A 65 -9.13 10.52 -6.60
CA GLN A 65 -10.39 9.86 -6.95
C GLN A 65 -10.48 8.47 -6.30
N PRO A 66 -11.60 8.12 -5.63
CA PRO A 66 -11.76 6.81 -5.02
C PRO A 66 -11.54 5.65 -5.99
N ARG A 67 -10.96 4.56 -5.49
CA ARG A 67 -10.73 3.32 -6.23
C ARG A 67 -11.13 2.11 -5.42
N GLU A 68 -11.62 1.09 -6.12
CA GLU A 68 -11.92 -0.20 -5.52
C GLU A 68 -10.61 -0.94 -5.22
N PHE A 69 -10.48 -1.41 -3.98
CA PHE A 69 -9.43 -2.28 -3.51
C PHE A 69 -10.04 -3.63 -3.16
N ILE A 70 -9.55 -4.69 -3.79
CA ILE A 70 -10.09 -6.05 -3.62
C ILE A 70 -9.02 -6.96 -3.06
N MET A 71 -9.36 -7.62 -1.95
CA MET A 71 -8.55 -8.66 -1.34
C MET A 71 -9.17 -10.02 -1.63
N ARG A 72 -8.32 -11.01 -1.92
CA ARG A 72 -8.74 -12.41 -2.13
C ARG A 72 -7.92 -13.32 -1.22
N CYS A 73 -8.58 -14.24 -0.53
CA CYS A 73 -7.88 -15.22 0.27
C CYS A 73 -7.19 -16.27 -0.64
N ASN A 74 -5.88 -16.48 -0.48
CA ASN A 74 -5.15 -17.47 -1.27
C ASN A 74 -5.63 -18.91 -1.02
N ALA A 75 -6.06 -19.22 0.22
CA ALA A 75 -6.58 -20.53 0.58
C ALA A 75 -8.06 -20.73 0.21
N ALA A 76 -8.79 -19.64 -0.09
CA ALA A 76 -10.20 -19.66 -0.47
C ALA A 76 -10.44 -18.61 -1.57
N PRO A 77 -10.12 -18.92 -2.84
CA PRO A 77 -10.17 -17.94 -3.94
C PRO A 77 -11.56 -17.34 -4.21
N ASP A 78 -12.62 -18.04 -3.82
CA ASP A 78 -14.01 -17.57 -3.93
C ASP A 78 -14.36 -16.55 -2.85
N PHE A 79 -13.55 -16.43 -1.79
CA PHE A 79 -13.71 -15.42 -0.76
C PHE A 79 -12.96 -14.15 -1.13
N GLN A 80 -13.72 -13.09 -1.40
CA GLN A 80 -13.21 -11.77 -1.74
C GLN A 80 -13.82 -10.70 -0.83
N LEU A 81 -13.01 -9.71 -0.48
CA LEU A 81 -13.42 -8.52 0.26
C LEU A 81 -13.06 -7.30 -0.58
N GLY A 82 -14.07 -6.52 -0.96
CA GLY A 82 -13.90 -5.29 -1.74
C GLY A 82 -14.34 -4.06 -0.94
N PHE A 83 -13.60 -2.97 -1.05
CA PHE A 83 -13.96 -1.67 -0.49
C PHE A 83 -13.34 -0.54 -1.30
N ASN A 84 -13.90 0.67 -1.18
CA ASN A 84 -13.35 1.85 -1.85
C ASN A 84 -12.37 2.57 -0.93
N LEU A 85 -11.21 2.92 -1.46
CA LEU A 85 -10.26 3.82 -0.83
C LEU A 85 -10.31 5.17 -1.54
N GLY A 86 -10.75 6.18 -0.81
CA GLY A 86 -10.87 7.57 -1.25
C GLY A 86 -9.70 8.44 -0.80
N GLN A 87 -9.89 9.76 -0.95
CA GLN A 87 -8.90 10.74 -0.55
C GLN A 87 -8.67 10.74 0.97
N GLY A 88 -7.44 10.48 1.39
CA GLY A 88 -7.02 10.46 2.79
C GLY A 88 -7.27 9.13 3.50
N ASP A 89 -7.90 8.16 2.84
CA ASP A 89 -8.12 6.84 3.43
C ASP A 89 -6.80 6.09 3.56
N MET A 90 -6.58 5.50 4.75
CA MET A 90 -5.44 4.67 5.06
C MET A 90 -5.88 3.24 5.37
N LEU A 91 -5.30 2.26 4.68
CA LEU A 91 -5.46 0.84 4.92
C LEU A 91 -4.16 0.29 5.52
N VAL A 92 -4.25 -0.38 6.68
CA VAL A 92 -3.13 -1.14 7.25
C VAL A 92 -3.39 -2.62 7.06
N MET A 93 -2.43 -3.31 6.45
CA MET A 93 -2.43 -4.76 6.26
C MET A 93 -1.24 -5.32 7.05
N ALA A 94 -1.51 -6.22 7.99
CA ALA A 94 -0.50 -6.82 8.85
C ALA A 94 -0.93 -8.23 9.27
N GLY A 95 0.04 -9.07 9.62
CA GLY A 95 -0.18 -10.45 10.08
C GLY A 95 0.54 -11.50 9.26
#